data_AF-A0A128EXA0-F1
#
_entry.id   AF-A0A128EXA0-F1
#
_cell.length_a   1.000
_cell.length_b   1.000
_cell.length_c   1.000
_cell.angle_alpha   90.00
_cell.angle_beta   90.00
_cell.angle_gamma   90.00
#
_symmetry.space_group_name_H-M   'P 1'
#
loop_
_entity.id
_entity.type
_entity.pdbx_description
1 polymer ?
#
loop_
_entity_poly.entity_id
_entity_poly.type
_entity_poly.pdbx_seq_one_letter_code
_entity_poly.pdbx_strand_id
1 'polypeptide(L)'
;MKKTSKYCVSVLLSLVSVCTVAESKMDSFETFLEQQVLLASLREVGYSAGETWTKLLQVHRGEVKLRRPEAESLMAALIDLDMCLNKLYAKHPEEPDVKSAYFITLDDSVLYVKAINGLGRLIGDDDAAVQKLVSNVVCGQYLHLESLKE
;
A
#
# COMPACT_ATOMS: atom_id res chain seq x y z
N MET A 1 15.73 -11.66 24.02
CA MET A 1 14.30 -11.79 23.65
C MET A 1 14.14 -11.26 22.24
N LYS A 2 13.78 -12.11 21.27
CA LYS A 2 13.52 -11.69 19.89
C LYS A 2 12.25 -10.83 19.90
N LYS A 3 12.36 -9.53 19.61
CA LYS A 3 11.21 -8.67 19.33
C LYS A 3 10.66 -9.13 17.98
N THR A 4 9.61 -9.93 17.99
CA THR A 4 8.81 -10.18 16.80
C THR A 4 8.16 -8.87 16.41
N SER A 5 8.55 -8.33 15.25
CA SER A 5 7.94 -7.13 14.66
C SER A 5 6.44 -7.41 14.45
N LYS A 6 5.58 -6.62 15.10
CA LYS A 6 4.12 -6.77 15.07
C LYS A 6 3.55 -6.67 13.64
N TYR A 7 4.28 -6.03 12.73
CA TYR A 7 3.83 -5.74 11.38
C TYR A 7 4.14 -6.88 10.39
N CYS A 8 5.20 -7.67 10.62
CA CYS A 8 5.52 -8.84 9.78
C CYS A 8 4.41 -9.89 9.77
N VAL A 9 3.65 -10.01 10.87
CA VAL A 9 2.56 -10.99 10.99
C VAL A 9 1.28 -10.50 10.33
N SER A 10 1.01 -9.19 10.36
CA SER A 10 -0.23 -8.63 9.82
C SER A 10 -0.27 -8.64 8.28
N VAL A 11 0.88 -8.53 7.62
CA VAL A 11 0.99 -8.55 6.15
C VAL A 11 0.73 -9.95 5.58
N LEU A 12 0.94 -11.01 6.37
CA LEU A 12 0.79 -12.41 5.93
C LEU A 12 -0.65 -12.95 6.02
N LEU A 13 -1.54 -12.29 6.75
CA LEU A 13 -2.85 -12.84 7.15
C LEU A 13 -4.04 -12.32 6.35
N SER A 14 -3.87 -11.35 5.45
CA SER A 14 -4.94 -10.78 4.61
C SER A 14 -5.29 -11.62 3.37
N LEU A 15 -4.90 -12.91 3.35
CA LEU A 15 -4.96 -13.80 2.19
C LEU A 15 -6.31 -14.46 1.90
N VAL A 16 -7.42 -14.08 2.56
CA VAL A 16 -8.71 -14.71 2.29
C VAL A 16 -9.85 -13.69 2.24
N SER A 17 -10.04 -13.09 1.08
CA SER A 17 -11.38 -12.74 0.62
C SER A 17 -11.43 -12.82 -0.91
N VAL A 18 -12.13 -13.84 -1.40
CA VAL A 18 -12.44 -14.04 -2.82
C VAL A 18 -13.70 -13.24 -3.13
N CYS A 19 -13.63 -12.26 -4.03
CA CYS A 19 -14.80 -11.74 -4.73
C CYS A 19 -14.48 -11.47 -6.21
N THR A 20 -15.14 -12.26 -7.05
CA THR A 20 -15.48 -12.09 -8.46
C THR A 20 -14.93 -10.82 -9.15
N VAL A 21 -13.95 -11.02 -10.04
CA VAL A 21 -13.51 -10.02 -11.00
C VAL A 21 -14.64 -9.81 -12.01
N ALA A 22 -15.34 -8.68 -11.91
CA ALA A 22 -16.06 -8.16 -13.05
C ALA A 22 -15.01 -7.74 -14.09
N GLU A 23 -15.00 -8.39 -15.25
CA GLU A 23 -14.18 -8.03 -16.41
C GLU A 23 -14.61 -6.66 -16.97
N SER A 24 -14.38 -5.57 -16.25
CA SER A 24 -14.16 -4.30 -16.93
C SER A 24 -12.67 -4.22 -17.21
N LYS A 25 -12.30 -4.46 -18.48
CA LYS A 25 -10.98 -4.07 -18.99
C LYS A 25 -10.90 -2.54 -18.92
N MET A 26 -10.56 -2.01 -17.76
CA MET A 26 -10.13 -0.63 -17.64
C MET A 26 -8.66 -0.59 -18.05
N ASP A 27 -8.35 0.25 -19.04
CA ASP A 27 -7.05 0.26 -19.71
C ASP A 27 -5.89 0.71 -18.80
N SER A 28 -6.18 1.30 -17.63
CA SER A 28 -5.18 1.70 -16.64
C SER A 28 -5.76 1.82 -15.22
N PHE A 29 -4.89 1.69 -14.21
CA PHE A 29 -5.23 1.87 -12.80
C PHE A 29 -5.72 3.29 -12.50
N GLU A 30 -5.15 4.29 -13.15
CA GLU A 30 -5.55 5.70 -13.05
C GLU A 30 -6.99 5.89 -13.55
N THR A 31 -7.38 5.19 -14.63
CA THR A 31 -8.77 5.23 -15.10
C THR A 31 -9.72 4.61 -14.09
N PHE A 32 -9.30 3.52 -13.42
CA PHE A 32 -10.07 2.92 -12.32
C PHE A 32 -10.28 3.92 -11.18
N LEU A 33 -9.22 4.60 -10.75
CA LEU A 33 -9.30 5.62 -9.70
C LEU A 33 -10.29 6.73 -10.05
N GLU A 34 -10.28 7.24 -11.28
CA GLU A 34 -11.17 8.35 -11.66
C GLU A 34 -12.64 7.94 -11.84
N GLN A 35 -12.91 6.72 -12.30
CA GLN A 35 -14.27 6.31 -12.67
C GLN A 35 -14.99 5.49 -11.60
N GLN A 36 -14.26 4.73 -10.78
CA GLN A 36 -14.84 3.77 -9.84
C GLN A 36 -14.73 4.24 -8.38
N VAL A 37 -13.71 5.01 -8.03
CA VAL A 37 -13.52 5.52 -6.66
C VAL A 37 -14.25 6.84 -6.50
N LEU A 38 -15.31 6.85 -5.69
CA LEU A 38 -16.17 8.03 -5.51
C LEU A 38 -15.59 8.98 -4.47
N LEU A 39 -15.02 8.43 -3.40
CA LEU A 39 -14.40 9.18 -2.33
C LEU A 39 -13.07 9.80 -2.78
N ALA A 40 -13.03 11.14 -2.84
CA ALA A 40 -11.86 11.89 -3.29
C ALA A 40 -10.59 11.58 -2.50
N SER A 41 -10.70 11.41 -1.17
CA SER A 41 -9.56 11.07 -0.33
C SER A 41 -9.04 9.65 -0.60
N LEU A 42 -9.90 8.69 -0.91
CA LEU A 42 -9.47 7.36 -1.34
C LEU A 42 -8.80 7.40 -2.70
N ARG A 43 -9.29 8.24 -3.62
CA ARG A 43 -8.66 8.43 -4.93
C ARG A 43 -7.23 8.99 -4.79
N GLU A 44 -7.05 10.02 -3.97
CA GLU A 44 -5.74 10.63 -3.71
C GLU A 44 -4.75 9.64 -3.07
N VAL A 45 -5.20 8.89 -2.06
CA VAL A 45 -4.42 7.82 -1.45
C VAL A 45 -4.12 6.72 -2.47
N GLY A 46 -5.07 6.39 -3.34
CA GLY A 46 -4.92 5.40 -4.41
C GLY A 46 -3.84 5.78 -5.42
N TYR A 47 -3.78 7.04 -5.86
CA TYR A 47 -2.69 7.52 -6.71
C TYR A 47 -1.33 7.38 -6.03
N SER A 48 -1.23 7.84 -4.77
CA SER A 48 0.00 7.74 -3.99
C SER A 48 0.43 6.28 -3.77
N ALA A 49 -0.54 5.38 -3.57
CA ALA A 49 -0.31 3.95 -3.44
C ALA A 49 0.19 3.35 -4.75
N GLY A 50 -0.44 3.65 -5.88
CA GLY A 50 -0.03 3.19 -7.21
C GLY A 50 1.40 3.58 -7.56
N GLU A 51 1.78 4.84 -7.33
CA GLU A 51 3.16 5.30 -7.53
C GLU A 51 4.15 4.56 -6.63
N THR A 52 3.80 4.37 -5.36
CA THR A 52 4.67 3.72 -4.37
C THR A 52 4.84 2.22 -4.66
N TRP A 53 3.77 1.53 -5.05
CA TRP A 53 3.80 0.14 -5.49
C TRP A 53 4.61 -0.02 -6.78
N THR A 54 4.46 0.90 -7.73
CA THR A 54 5.26 0.93 -8.96
C THR A 54 6.75 1.03 -8.64
N LYS A 55 7.13 1.98 -7.78
CA LYS A 55 8.52 2.14 -7.33
C LYS A 55 9.06 0.89 -6.64
N LEU A 56 8.26 0.26 -5.77
CA LEU A 56 8.64 -1.00 -5.12
C LEU A 56 8.93 -2.11 -6.15
N LEU A 57 8.08 -2.26 -7.18
CA LEU A 57 8.28 -3.25 -8.24
C LEU A 57 9.52 -2.94 -9.08
N GLN A 58 9.79 -1.68 -9.41
CA GLN A 58 11.01 -1.26 -10.11
C GLN A 58 12.27 -1.61 -9.29
N VAL A 59 12.23 -1.40 -7.97
CA VAL A 59 13.32 -1.79 -7.06
C VAL A 59 13.51 -3.30 -7.07
N HIS A 60 12.42 -4.06 -6.98
CA HIS A 60 12.48 -5.52 -7.02
C HIS A 60 13.07 -6.06 -8.34
N ARG A 61 12.75 -5.43 -9.47
CA ARG A 61 13.28 -5.77 -10.80
C ARG A 61 14.73 -5.30 -11.02
N GLY A 62 15.28 -4.52 -10.09
CA GLY A 62 16.64 -3.99 -10.17
C GLY A 62 16.77 -2.77 -11.10
N GLU A 63 15.66 -2.20 -11.55
CA GLU A 63 15.60 -0.97 -12.35
C GLU A 63 15.98 0.25 -11.50
N VAL A 64 15.63 0.21 -10.21
CA VAL A 64 15.99 1.21 -9.21
C VAL A 64 16.81 0.56 -8.11
N LYS A 65 17.98 1.11 -7.79
CA LYS A 65 18.79 0.68 -6.65
C LYS A 65 18.57 1.62 -5.48
N LEU A 66 18.19 1.07 -4.33
CA LEU A 66 18.06 1.83 -3.09
C LEU A 66 19.22 1.53 -2.15
N ARG A 67 19.66 2.56 -1.44
CA ARG A 67 20.43 2.42 -0.20
C ARG A 67 19.46 2.17 0.95
N ARG A 68 20.00 1.70 2.07
CA ARG A 68 19.21 1.37 3.27
C ARG A 68 18.26 2.50 3.72
N PRO A 69 18.67 3.78 3.87
CA PRO A 69 17.74 4.83 4.28
C PRO A 69 16.60 5.06 3.30
N GLU A 70 16.85 4.90 2.00
CA GLU A 70 15.82 5.05 0.97
C GLU A 70 14.84 3.87 1.00
N ALA A 71 15.34 2.67 1.31
CA ALA A 71 14.52 1.48 1.53
C ALA A 71 13.65 1.61 2.79
N GLU A 72 14.21 2.17 3.86
CA GLU A 72 13.49 2.45 5.11
C GLU A 72 12.36 3.46 4.87
N SER A 73 12.63 4.56 4.17
CA SER A 73 11.60 5.54 3.79
C SER A 73 10.52 4.96 2.88
N LEU A 74 10.90 4.11 1.90
CA LEU A 74 9.93 3.44 1.04
C LEU A 74 9.04 2.47 1.84
N MET A 75 9.62 1.72 2.77
CA MET A 75 8.86 0.81 3.65
C MET A 75 7.90 1.59 4.56
N ALA A 76 8.34 2.71 5.13
CA ALA A 76 7.49 3.56 5.96
C ALA A 76 6.29 4.11 5.15
N ALA A 77 6.53 4.60 3.93
CA ALA A 77 5.46 5.08 3.06
C ALA A 77 4.45 3.98 2.71
N LEU A 78 4.92 2.76 2.42
CA LEU A 78 4.05 1.61 2.16
C LEU A 78 3.16 1.27 3.37
N ILE A 79 3.72 1.32 4.59
CA ILE A 79 2.97 1.09 5.83
C ILE A 79 1.93 2.19 6.04
N ASP A 80 2.32 3.46 5.87
CA ASP A 80 1.41 4.60 6.04
C ASP A 80 0.22 4.53 5.07
N LEU A 81 0.49 4.16 3.80
CA LEU A 81 -0.55 3.99 2.79
C LEU A 81 -1.48 2.82 3.09
N ASP A 82 -0.97 1.66 3.52
CA ASP A 82 -1.80 0.50 3.88
C ASP A 82 -2.68 0.82 5.10
N MET A 83 -2.11 1.47 6.13
CA MET A 83 -2.88 1.96 7.27
C MET A 83 -3.97 2.96 6.85
N CYS A 84 -3.67 3.81 5.85
CA CYS A 84 -4.61 4.80 5.38
C CYS A 84 -5.77 4.20 4.58
N LEU A 85 -5.47 3.31 3.63
CA LEU A 85 -6.47 2.56 2.87
C LEU A 85 -7.40 1.79 3.82
N ASN A 86 -6.85 1.06 4.79
CA ASN A 86 -7.64 0.32 5.78
C ASN A 86 -8.59 1.22 6.58
N LYS A 87 -8.14 2.41 6.97
CA LYS A 87 -8.96 3.39 7.70
C LYS A 87 -10.09 3.94 6.84
N LEU A 88 -9.82 4.20 5.55
CA LEU A 88 -10.84 4.67 4.61
C LEU A 88 -11.87 3.59 4.33
N TYR A 89 -11.46 2.34 4.08
CA TYR A 89 -12.38 1.22 3.89
C TYR A 89 -13.22 0.90 5.11
N ALA A 90 -12.67 1.06 6.33
CA ALA A 90 -13.44 0.88 7.55
C ALA A 90 -14.56 1.92 7.71
N LYS A 91 -14.39 3.13 7.13
CA LYS A 91 -15.39 4.19 7.16
C LYS A 91 -16.35 4.16 5.97
N HIS A 92 -15.85 3.73 4.81
CA HIS A 92 -16.53 3.72 3.52
C HIS A 92 -16.40 2.31 2.89
N PRO A 93 -17.05 1.29 3.47
CA PRO A 93 -16.96 -0.09 2.99
C PRO A 93 -17.57 -0.30 1.60
N GLU A 94 -18.35 0.65 1.10
CA GLU A 94 -18.93 0.67 -0.24
C GLU A 94 -17.93 1.04 -1.34
N GLU A 95 -16.80 1.66 -0.99
CA GLU A 95 -15.76 2.02 -1.96
C GLU A 95 -15.06 0.77 -2.52
N PRO A 96 -14.64 0.79 -3.79
CA PRO A 96 -13.99 -0.36 -4.39
C PRO A 96 -12.56 -0.58 -3.86
N ASP A 97 -12.13 -1.83 -3.88
CA ASP A 97 -10.78 -2.22 -3.44
C ASP A 97 -9.71 -1.80 -4.47
N VAL A 98 -9.00 -0.73 -4.12
CA VAL A 98 -7.91 -0.10 -4.88
C VAL A 98 -6.71 -1.03 -5.00
N LYS A 99 -6.42 -1.81 -3.95
CA LYS A 99 -5.27 -2.73 -3.96
C LYS A 99 -5.53 -3.88 -4.93
N SER A 100 -6.73 -4.44 -4.90
CA SER A 100 -7.15 -5.47 -5.86
C SER A 100 -7.21 -4.94 -7.30
N ALA A 101 -7.66 -3.69 -7.49
CA ALA A 101 -7.68 -3.06 -8.81
C ALA A 101 -6.27 -2.78 -9.38
N TYR A 102 -5.28 -2.53 -8.52
CA TYR A 102 -3.89 -2.40 -8.97
C TYR A 102 -3.26 -3.76 -9.29
N PHE A 103 -3.42 -4.74 -8.40
CA PHE A 103 -2.91 -6.10 -8.59
C PHE A 103 -3.98 -6.99 -9.24
N ILE A 104 -4.29 -6.69 -10.50
CA ILE A 104 -5.36 -7.34 -11.28
C ILE A 104 -5.20 -8.86 -11.41
N THR A 105 -3.99 -9.40 -11.21
CA THR A 105 -3.71 -10.84 -11.20
C THR A 105 -3.12 -11.33 -9.88
N LEU A 106 -3.30 -12.63 -9.61
CA LEU A 106 -2.64 -13.30 -8.50
C LEU A 106 -1.11 -13.23 -8.62
N ASP A 107 -0.58 -13.32 -9.85
CA ASP A 107 0.86 -13.25 -10.09
C ASP A 107 1.43 -11.87 -9.70
N ASP A 108 0.71 -10.80 -10.00
CA ASP A 108 1.10 -9.44 -9.59
C ASP A 108 1.07 -9.27 -8.06
N SER A 109 0.05 -9.83 -7.40
CA SER A 109 -0.05 -9.86 -5.95
C SER A 109 1.11 -10.64 -5.30
N VAL A 110 1.47 -11.80 -5.87
CA VAL A 110 2.61 -12.59 -5.42
C VAL A 110 3.93 -11.85 -5.65
N LEU A 111 4.06 -11.16 -6.79
CA LEU A 111 5.23 -10.34 -7.10
C LEU A 111 5.39 -9.20 -6.09
N TYR A 112 4.29 -8.53 -5.74
CA TYR A 112 4.28 -7.51 -4.70
C TYR A 112 4.80 -8.03 -3.36
N VAL A 113 4.33 -9.20 -2.90
CA VAL A 113 4.81 -9.81 -1.65
C VAL A 113 6.31 -10.12 -1.71
N LYS A 114 6.79 -10.66 -2.84
CA LYS A 114 8.24 -10.89 -3.06
C LYS A 114 9.03 -9.57 -3.02
N ALA A 115 8.48 -8.51 -3.59
CA ALA A 115 9.09 -7.19 -3.60
C ALA A 115 9.19 -6.60 -2.19
N ILE A 116 8.11 -6.65 -1.39
CA ILE A 116 8.10 -6.25 0.02
C ILE A 116 9.16 -7.03 0.82
N ASN A 117 9.21 -8.35 0.66
CA ASN A 117 10.22 -9.18 1.33
C ASN A 117 11.65 -8.88 0.89
N GLY A 118 11.84 -8.48 -0.38
CA GLY A 118 13.11 -7.96 -0.88
C GLY A 118 13.51 -6.66 -0.19
N LEU A 119 12.56 -5.73 -0.05
CA LEU A 119 12.78 -4.46 0.63
C LEU A 119 13.13 -4.66 2.12
N GLY A 120 12.41 -5.56 2.81
CA GLY A 120 12.70 -5.91 4.20
C GLY A 120 14.11 -6.49 4.38
N ARG A 121 14.57 -7.35 3.45
CA ARG A 121 15.95 -7.87 3.46
C ARG A 121 17.01 -6.80 3.27
N LEU A 122 16.72 -5.75 2.49
CA LEU A 122 17.63 -4.62 2.28
C LEU A 122 17.76 -3.74 3.53
N ILE A 123 16.69 -3.63 4.33
CA ILE A 123 16.68 -2.92 5.61
C ILE A 123 17.41 -3.72 6.69
N GLY A 124 17.20 -5.05 6.70
CA GLY A 124 17.73 -5.95 7.71
C GLY A 124 16.83 -6.04 8.95
N ASP A 125 17.34 -6.66 10.02
CA ASP A 125 16.56 -6.98 11.21
C ASP A 125 16.23 -5.78 12.11
N ASP A 126 16.91 -4.64 11.93
CA ASP A 126 16.68 -3.41 12.68
C ASP A 126 15.79 -2.44 11.89
N ASP A 127 14.49 -2.52 12.16
CA ASP A 127 13.43 -1.69 11.57
C ASP A 127 13.10 -0.43 12.39
N ALA A 128 13.91 -0.09 13.40
CA ALA A 128 13.63 1.04 14.28
C ALA A 128 13.58 2.39 13.54
N ALA A 129 14.36 2.54 12.46
CA ALA A 129 14.30 3.72 11.60
C ALA A 129 12.96 3.80 10.85
N VAL A 130 12.47 2.69 10.29
CA VAL A 130 11.15 2.61 9.64
C VAL A 130 10.06 3.03 10.62
N GLN A 131 10.07 2.47 11.84
CA GLN A 131 9.06 2.78 12.86
C GLN A 131 9.02 4.27 13.25
N LYS A 132 10.15 4.98 13.18
CA LYS A 132 10.20 6.42 13.44
C LYS A 132 9.70 7.28 12.27
N LEU A 133 9.74 6.72 11.05
CA LEU A 133 9.35 7.39 9.82
C LEU A 133 7.85 7.22 9.53
N VAL A 134 7.25 6.10 9.94
CA VAL A 134 5.80 5.88 9.87
C VAL A 134 5.08 6.99 10.63
N SER A 135 4.18 7.68 9.94
CA SER A 135 3.45 8.82 10.50
C SER A 135 2.57 8.38 11.66
N ASN A 136 2.68 9.06 12.82
CA ASN A 136 1.78 8.85 13.95
C ASN A 136 0.34 9.37 13.66
N VAL A 137 0.14 10.13 12.58
CA VAL A 137 -1.17 10.67 12.19
C VAL A 137 -1.63 9.96 10.92
N VAL A 138 -2.45 8.92 11.09
CA VAL A 138 -2.96 8.09 9.98
C VAL A 138 -3.74 8.95 8.98
N CYS A 139 -3.25 8.96 7.74
CA CYS A 139 -3.75 9.75 6.62
C CYS A 139 -3.69 11.27 6.78
N GLY A 140 -2.97 11.82 7.77
CA GLY A 140 -3.01 13.28 8.04
C GLY A 140 -2.60 14.16 6.85
N GLN A 141 -1.79 13.61 5.94
CA GLN A 141 -1.36 14.28 4.71
C GLN A 141 -2.37 14.15 3.55
N TYR A 142 -3.30 13.19 3.61
CA TYR A 142 -4.27 12.87 2.55
C TYR A 142 -5.72 13.17 2.95
N LEU A 143 -5.97 13.46 4.23
CA LEU A 143 -7.26 13.88 4.74
C LEU A 143 -7.19 15.36 5.03
N HIS A 144 -7.60 16.16 4.05
CA HIS A 144 -8.08 17.49 4.36
C HIS A 144 -9.22 17.36 5.37
N LEU A 145 -9.15 18.15 6.45
CA LEU A 145 -10.01 18.16 7.64
C LEU A 145 -11.53 18.16 7.37
N GLU A 146 -11.96 18.39 6.14
CA GLU A 146 -13.35 18.35 5.70
C GLU A 146 -13.89 16.93 5.48
N SER A 147 -13.03 15.97 5.10
CA SER A 147 -13.42 14.55 4.85
C SER A 147 -13.61 13.71 6.12
N LEU A 148 -13.33 14.29 7.30
CA LEU A 148 -13.44 13.62 8.60
C LEU A 148 -14.65 14.07 9.42
N LYS A 149 -15.51 14.94 8.85
CA LYS A 149 -16.64 15.56 9.55
C LYS A 149 -18.03 15.03 9.18
N GLU A 150 -18.13 14.00 8.36
CA GLU A 150 -19.37 13.24 8.13
C GLU A 150 -19.26 11.86 8.77
#